data_AF-A0AAW1P193-F1
#
_entry.id   AF-A0AAW1P193-F1
#
_cell.length_a   1.000
_cell.length_b   1.000
_cell.length_c   1.000
_cell.angle_alpha   90.00
_cell.angle_beta   90.00
_cell.angle_gamma   90.00
#
_symmetry.space_group_name_H-M   'P 1'
#
loop_
_entity.id
_entity.type
_entity.pdbx_description
1 polymer ?
#
loop_
_entity_poly.entity_id
_entity_poly.type
_entity_poly.pdbx_seq_one_letter_code
_entity_poly.pdbx_strand_id
1 'polypeptide(L)'
;MQALQLVDALFEKALCPTTARSGDDWGVGDRIKELLQTQSQVPLLTPQSVDQVPTDGVCRYVGLVQDTLGPECYVGAYQQVDGKWRTTKYRDAAVDEGFHTRPHSLWDRKPVYCVRPTGQMSWLDAPDTAVLAEGVSRSNASGLQKRPRSEDMEGIETLVSSSNSEPSSTDANGTGSKHPRQQHAAPGAQPAAPATCPEAQEGDCLVYIYDVDDAYKVNDVIEVVGVLSRVPELAVHLEDDDSAMADIQGPSLPPTSKVPRLHALLVRKVSSADRAGPLLIKSDSELQCRALELRPQALKLLSHALGGDQLSAEYLLLQLLSRVHTREGDQALGALSVNLVQSSAGPAAAAGAGESDAGEGLSQVGQALQAALACLLPYSCTMAVGPDQLNSAKLVPKQSHTTKRLERGGLQMAEGTHLLLDESHMKPGRLNPNGINNLQALKHLLEAKVVDYDFEFYKLGMPADVVILILSRGKALLQHSVDVTLPLHATEAFGERSRLRGCWR
;
A
#
# COMPACT_ATOMS: atom_id res chain seq x y z
N MET A 1 10.31 -27.31 2.90
CA MET A 1 10.07 -27.64 4.32
C MET A 1 9.13 -26.56 4.84
N GLN A 2 7.95 -26.90 5.34
CA GLN A 2 6.95 -25.91 5.76
C GLN A 2 7.49 -25.15 6.99
N ALA A 3 7.49 -23.82 6.99
CA ALA A 3 8.08 -23.03 8.08
C ALA A 3 7.50 -23.37 9.46
N LEU A 4 6.22 -23.71 9.51
CA LEU A 4 5.56 -24.17 10.73
C LEU A 4 6.14 -25.49 11.29
N GLN A 5 6.62 -26.40 10.45
CA GLN A 5 7.30 -27.63 10.91
C GLN A 5 8.65 -27.33 11.54
N LEU A 6 9.35 -26.30 11.04
CA LEU A 6 10.60 -25.82 11.64
C LEU A 6 10.33 -25.21 13.02
N VAL A 7 9.26 -24.41 13.15
CA VAL A 7 8.84 -23.84 14.43
C VAL A 7 8.54 -24.95 15.44
N ASP A 8 7.74 -25.96 15.06
CA ASP A 8 7.41 -27.08 15.96
C ASP A 8 8.68 -27.83 16.41
N ALA A 9 9.62 -28.10 15.50
CA ALA A 9 10.88 -28.79 15.81
C ALA A 9 11.79 -27.98 16.74
N LEU A 10 11.87 -26.66 16.55
CA LEU A 10 12.66 -25.77 17.40
C LEU A 10 12.03 -25.65 18.80
N PHE A 11 10.70 -25.57 18.87
CA PHE A 11 9.97 -25.56 20.13
C PHE A 11 10.18 -26.86 20.94
N GLU A 12 10.03 -28.02 20.31
CA GLU A 12 10.27 -29.32 20.95
C GLU A 12 11.70 -29.44 21.49
N LYS A 13 12.68 -28.92 20.76
CA LYS A 13 14.07 -28.88 21.19
C LYS A 13 14.29 -27.95 22.39
N ALA A 14 13.61 -26.80 22.42
CA ALA A 14 13.75 -25.79 23.48
C ALA A 14 13.10 -26.23 24.82
N LEU A 15 12.07 -27.08 24.78
CA LEU A 15 11.38 -27.61 25.96
C LEU A 15 12.26 -28.53 26.85
N CYS A 16 13.44 -28.95 26.36
CA CYS A 16 14.39 -29.78 27.09
C CYS A 16 15.66 -28.97 27.44
N PRO A 17 15.91 -28.53 28.70
CA PRO A 17 15.25 -28.84 29.97
C PRO A 17 14.65 -27.58 30.64
N THR A 18 13.34 -27.54 30.83
CA THR A 18 12.61 -26.71 31.83
C THR A 18 12.57 -25.18 31.71
N THR A 19 13.30 -24.50 30.81
CA THR A 19 13.28 -23.01 30.76
C THR A 19 12.45 -22.38 29.63
N ALA A 20 12.00 -23.13 28.61
CA ALA A 20 11.20 -22.58 27.51
C ALA A 20 9.70 -22.38 27.87
N ARG A 21 9.42 -21.78 29.03
CA ARG A 21 8.06 -21.34 29.42
C ARG A 21 7.82 -19.84 29.13
N SER A 22 8.87 -19.13 28.77
CA SER A 22 8.81 -17.71 28.39
C SER A 22 8.56 -17.61 26.89
N GLY A 23 7.77 -16.61 26.47
CA GLY A 23 7.47 -16.28 25.07
C GLY A 23 8.72 -15.81 24.31
N ASP A 24 9.70 -16.70 24.18
CA ASP A 24 10.89 -16.52 23.38
C ASP A 24 10.67 -17.13 21.99
N ASP A 25 11.45 -16.69 21.01
CA ASP A 25 11.36 -17.13 19.61
C ASP A 25 12.15 -18.43 19.34
N TRP A 26 12.86 -18.98 20.34
CA TRP A 26 13.60 -20.24 20.27
C TRP A 26 14.63 -20.31 19.12
N GLY A 27 15.07 -19.15 18.61
CA GLY A 27 15.98 -19.03 17.46
C GLY A 27 15.32 -19.25 16.09
N VAL A 28 13.98 -19.23 16.00
CA VAL A 28 13.24 -19.35 14.74
C VAL A 28 13.63 -18.23 13.77
N GLY A 29 13.66 -16.98 14.23
CA GLY A 29 14.03 -15.83 13.41
C GLY A 29 15.45 -15.95 12.84
N ASP A 30 16.43 -16.33 13.64
CA ASP A 30 17.81 -16.50 13.16
C ASP A 30 17.94 -17.67 12.19
N ARG A 31 17.26 -18.78 12.46
CA ARG A 31 17.26 -19.92 11.54
C ARG A 31 16.58 -19.60 10.21
N ILE A 32 15.52 -18.80 10.23
CA ILE A 32 14.85 -18.32 9.02
C ILE A 32 15.76 -17.36 8.26
N LYS A 33 16.46 -16.44 8.93
CA LYS A 33 17.45 -15.57 8.27
C LYS A 33 18.56 -16.39 7.59
N GLU A 34 19.05 -17.45 8.22
CA GLU A 34 20.06 -18.34 7.63
C GLU A 34 19.53 -19.11 6.40
N LEU A 35 18.27 -19.56 6.46
CA LEU A 35 17.63 -20.27 5.35
C LEU A 35 17.31 -19.33 4.19
N LEU A 36 16.92 -18.10 4.50
CA LEU A 36 16.64 -17.02 3.56
C LEU A 36 17.93 -16.25 3.25
N GLN A 37 18.91 -16.94 2.66
CA GLN A 37 20.21 -16.37 2.29
C GLN A 37 20.09 -15.13 1.39
N THR A 38 18.99 -15.03 0.63
CA THR A 38 18.62 -13.86 -0.18
C THR A 38 17.11 -13.62 -0.10
N GLN A 39 16.69 -12.38 0.18
CA GLN A 39 15.28 -11.97 0.30
C GLN A 39 14.45 -12.24 -0.97
N SER A 40 15.08 -12.35 -2.14
CA SER A 40 14.46 -12.64 -3.44
C SER A 40 13.90 -14.07 -3.58
N GLN A 41 14.14 -14.96 -2.61
CA GLN A 41 13.59 -16.31 -2.62
C GLN A 41 12.19 -16.38 -2.00
N VAL A 42 11.75 -15.34 -1.29
CA VAL A 42 10.44 -15.28 -0.65
C VAL A 42 9.48 -14.47 -1.52
N PRO A 43 8.31 -15.03 -1.89
CA PRO A 43 7.36 -14.32 -2.74
C PRO A 43 6.83 -13.07 -2.04
N LEU A 44 6.86 -11.93 -2.73
CA LEU A 44 6.22 -10.70 -2.27
C LEU A 44 4.70 -10.82 -2.38
N LEU A 45 4.02 -10.55 -1.28
CA LEU A 45 2.57 -10.50 -1.17
C LEU A 45 2.10 -9.14 -1.69
N THR A 46 1.44 -9.19 -2.84
CA THR A 46 0.82 -8.06 -3.53
C THR A 46 -0.67 -8.39 -3.75
N PRO A 47 -1.52 -7.41 -4.06
CA PRO A 47 -2.91 -7.69 -4.44
C PRO A 47 -3.04 -8.76 -5.54
N GLN A 48 -2.06 -8.87 -6.43
CA GLN A 48 -2.06 -9.80 -7.57
C GLN A 48 -1.54 -11.19 -7.20
N SER A 49 -0.67 -11.29 -6.19
CA SER A 49 -0.04 -12.55 -5.77
C SER A 49 -0.68 -13.17 -4.54
N VAL A 50 -1.55 -12.45 -3.83
CA VAL A 50 -2.16 -12.90 -2.56
C VAL A 50 -2.80 -14.28 -2.71
N ASP A 51 -3.57 -14.51 -3.77
CA ASP A 51 -4.29 -15.77 -4.05
C ASP A 51 -3.42 -16.90 -4.60
N GLN A 52 -2.17 -16.60 -4.97
CA GLN A 52 -1.23 -17.59 -5.46
C GLN A 52 -0.42 -18.22 -4.32
N VAL A 53 -0.34 -17.55 -3.17
CA VAL A 53 0.36 -18.06 -1.99
C VAL A 53 -0.59 -18.99 -1.21
N PRO A 54 -0.22 -20.27 -1.00
CA PRO A 54 -1.05 -21.20 -0.24
C PRO A 54 -1.15 -20.79 1.23
N THR A 55 -2.22 -21.21 1.91
CA THR A 55 -2.31 -21.12 3.37
C THR A 55 -1.12 -21.82 4.01
N ASP A 56 -0.61 -21.24 5.09
CA ASP A 56 0.61 -21.64 5.81
C ASP A 56 1.90 -21.49 4.98
N GLY A 57 1.82 -20.83 3.82
CA GLY A 57 2.97 -20.45 3.00
C GLY A 57 3.75 -19.30 3.61
N VAL A 58 5.07 -19.29 3.40
CA VAL A 58 5.93 -18.16 3.76
C VAL A 58 5.89 -17.13 2.65
N CYS A 59 5.58 -15.89 3.00
CA CYS A 59 5.63 -14.76 2.08
C CYS A 59 6.28 -13.54 2.73
N ARG A 60 6.63 -12.57 1.89
CA ARG A 60 7.20 -11.29 2.25
C ARG A 60 6.14 -10.22 2.01
N TYR A 61 5.94 -9.29 2.93
CA TYR A 61 4.97 -8.22 2.80
C TYR A 61 5.63 -6.90 3.17
N VAL A 62 5.34 -5.84 2.43
CA VAL A 62 5.79 -4.48 2.74
C VAL A 62 4.57 -3.59 2.84
N GLY A 63 4.37 -2.98 4.00
CA GLY A 63 3.18 -2.18 4.29
C GLY A 63 3.47 -1.02 5.24
N LEU A 64 2.65 0.01 5.14
CA LEU A 64 2.55 1.11 6.09
C LEU A 64 1.68 0.67 7.26
N VAL A 65 2.14 0.86 8.49
CA VAL A 65 1.34 0.66 9.70
C VAL A 65 0.27 1.76 9.77
N GLN A 66 -0.98 1.38 9.49
CA GLN A 66 -2.12 2.29 9.57
C GLN A 66 -2.64 2.39 10.99
N ASP A 67 -2.79 1.25 11.67
CA ASP A 67 -3.41 1.17 13.00
C ASP A 67 -2.69 0.10 13.84
N THR A 68 -2.49 0.39 15.13
CA THR A 68 -1.91 -0.54 16.09
C THR A 68 -3.01 -0.92 17.09
N LEU A 69 -3.48 -2.17 17.01
CA LEU A 69 -4.55 -2.65 17.86
C LEU A 69 -4.00 -3.07 19.22
N GLY A 70 -4.89 -3.18 20.21
CA GLY A 70 -4.54 -3.68 21.54
C GLY A 70 -3.98 -5.11 21.50
N PRO A 71 -3.15 -5.49 22.48
CA PRO A 71 -2.60 -6.84 22.55
C PRO A 71 -3.72 -7.88 22.65
N GLU A 72 -3.56 -8.97 21.92
CA GLU A 72 -4.47 -10.11 21.92
C GLU A 72 -3.83 -11.26 22.71
N CYS A 73 -4.51 -11.72 23.74
CA CYS A 73 -4.11 -12.90 24.51
C CYS A 73 -4.57 -14.16 23.77
N TYR A 74 -3.66 -15.11 23.60
CA TYR A 74 -3.93 -16.39 22.94
C TYR A 74 -3.27 -17.53 23.72
N VAL A 75 -3.79 -18.75 23.54
CA VAL A 75 -3.11 -19.95 24.05
C VAL A 75 -1.89 -20.16 23.18
N GLY A 76 -0.69 -20.00 23.73
CA GLY A 76 0.58 -20.10 23.01
C GLY A 76 1.22 -21.50 23.00
N ALA A 77 0.98 -22.27 24.06
CA ALA A 77 1.35 -23.68 24.13
C ALA A 77 0.36 -24.47 24.97
N TYR A 78 0.14 -25.73 24.60
CA TYR A 78 -0.74 -26.64 25.32
C TYR A 78 -0.19 -28.06 25.34
N GLN A 79 -0.60 -28.83 26.34
CA GLN A 79 -0.25 -30.24 26.44
C GLN A 79 -1.25 -31.10 25.65
N GLN A 80 -0.75 -31.97 24.79
CA GLN A 80 -1.52 -32.95 24.05
C GLN A 80 -1.88 -34.17 24.92
N VAL A 81 -2.76 -35.05 24.43
CA VAL A 81 -3.20 -36.26 25.16
C VAL A 81 -2.03 -37.21 25.46
N ASP A 82 -0.99 -37.21 24.61
CA ASP A 82 0.23 -37.99 24.79
C ASP A 82 1.22 -37.39 25.80
N GLY A 83 0.86 -36.27 26.43
CA GLY A 83 1.68 -35.55 27.40
C GLY A 83 2.74 -34.64 26.78
N LYS A 84 2.87 -34.58 25.44
CA LYS A 84 3.80 -33.68 24.75
C LYS A 84 3.25 -32.26 24.69
N TRP A 85 4.13 -31.29 24.66
CA TRP A 85 3.77 -29.89 24.51
C TRP A 85 3.82 -29.49 23.04
N ARG A 86 2.78 -28.79 22.57
CA ARG A 86 2.71 -28.21 21.23
C ARG A 86 2.47 -26.72 21.32
N THR A 87 3.08 -25.96 20.41
CA THR A 87 2.87 -24.52 20.28
C THR A 87 1.87 -24.18 19.17
N THR A 88 1.16 -23.08 19.37
CA THR A 88 0.25 -22.41 18.41
C THR A 88 0.84 -21.08 17.92
N LYS A 89 2.07 -20.75 18.32
CA LYS A 89 2.75 -19.55 17.88
C LYS A 89 2.87 -19.54 16.36
N TYR A 90 2.65 -18.36 15.76
CA TYR A 90 2.53 -18.16 14.32
C TYR A 90 1.33 -18.86 13.64
N ARG A 91 0.27 -19.14 14.40
CA ARG A 91 -0.98 -19.75 13.90
C ARG A 91 -2.21 -19.00 14.43
N ASP A 92 -3.30 -19.10 13.68
CA ASP A 92 -4.60 -18.53 14.06
C ASP A 92 -5.45 -19.48 14.92
N ALA A 93 -5.32 -20.80 14.73
CA ALA A 93 -6.12 -21.80 15.43
C ALA A 93 -5.24 -22.89 16.07
N ALA A 94 -5.70 -23.40 17.21
CA ALA A 94 -5.17 -24.63 17.79
C ALA A 94 -5.65 -25.83 16.95
N VAL A 95 -4.74 -26.76 16.64
CA VAL A 95 -5.02 -27.95 15.81
C VAL A 95 -5.97 -28.95 16.52
N ASP A 96 -6.20 -28.80 17.81
CA ASP A 96 -6.91 -29.79 18.65
C ASP A 96 -7.93 -29.08 19.52
N GLU A 97 -9.24 -29.22 19.22
CA GLU A 97 -10.37 -28.57 19.90
C GLU A 97 -10.47 -28.90 21.41
N GLY A 98 -9.80 -29.96 21.90
CA GLY A 98 -9.83 -30.36 23.31
C GLY A 98 -8.84 -29.62 24.22
N PHE A 99 -8.20 -28.53 23.78
CA PHE A 99 -7.13 -27.86 24.53
C PHE A 99 -7.59 -27.19 25.83
N HIS A 100 -8.85 -26.74 25.91
CA HIS A 100 -9.38 -25.96 27.04
C HIS A 100 -9.34 -26.70 28.39
N THR A 101 -9.33 -28.02 28.40
CA THR A 101 -9.33 -28.85 29.62
C THR A 101 -7.94 -29.29 30.07
N ARG A 102 -6.88 -28.92 29.32
CA ARG A 102 -5.51 -29.38 29.53
C ARG A 102 -4.60 -28.24 30.00
N PRO A 103 -3.45 -28.55 30.63
CA PRO A 103 -2.45 -27.55 30.96
C PRO A 103 -2.04 -26.76 29.72
N HIS A 104 -2.13 -25.44 29.82
CA HIS A 104 -1.83 -24.51 28.74
C HIS A 104 -1.13 -23.26 29.27
N SER A 105 -0.44 -22.57 28.38
CA SER A 105 0.22 -21.28 28.64
C SER A 105 -0.38 -20.23 27.73
N LEU A 106 -0.74 -19.09 28.32
CA LEU A 106 -1.24 -17.92 27.62
C LEU A 106 -0.09 -16.98 27.30
N TRP A 107 -0.06 -16.45 26.08
CA TRP A 107 0.89 -15.46 25.60
C TRP A 107 0.14 -14.33 24.91
N ASP A 108 0.82 -13.20 24.72
CA ASP A 108 0.27 -12.04 24.04
C ASP A 108 0.88 -11.91 22.64
N ARG A 109 0.08 -11.44 21.68
CA ARG A 109 0.52 -11.02 20.36
C ARG A 109 -0.05 -9.65 20.04
N LYS A 110 0.68 -8.86 19.27
CA LYS A 110 0.23 -7.51 18.87
C LYS A 110 -0.31 -7.54 17.44
N PRO A 111 -1.61 -7.28 17.21
CA PRO A 111 -2.15 -7.12 15.88
C PRO A 111 -1.84 -5.71 15.34
N VAL A 112 -1.28 -5.65 14.15
CA VAL A 112 -0.94 -4.40 13.45
C VAL A 112 -1.62 -4.40 12.10
N TYR A 113 -2.48 -3.41 11.85
CA TYR A 113 -3.15 -3.27 10.57
C TYR A 113 -2.24 -2.50 9.61
N CYS A 114 -1.82 -3.18 8.56
CA CYS A 114 -0.94 -2.64 7.55
C CYS A 114 -1.66 -2.44 6.24
N VAL A 115 -1.32 -1.35 5.54
CA VAL A 115 -1.86 -1.01 4.24
C VAL A 115 -0.76 -0.69 3.27
N ARG A 116 -1.09 -0.67 1.98
CA ARG A 116 -0.16 -0.18 0.98
C ARG A 116 0.18 1.30 1.23
N PRO A 117 1.47 1.69 1.29
CA PRO A 117 1.90 3.07 1.41
C PRO A 117 1.23 3.99 0.38
N THR A 118 0.78 5.15 0.84
CA THR A 118 0.14 6.16 -0.02
C THR A 118 1.11 6.64 -1.08
N GLY A 119 0.71 6.60 -2.36
CA GLY A 119 1.54 7.10 -3.47
C GLY A 119 2.64 6.15 -3.95
N GLN A 120 2.61 4.87 -3.56
CA GLN A 120 3.61 3.89 -4.02
C GLN A 120 3.59 3.65 -5.53
N MET A 121 4.76 3.83 -6.16
CA MET A 121 4.95 3.61 -7.59
C MET A 121 4.99 2.13 -7.96
N SER A 122 4.46 1.81 -9.14
CA SER A 122 4.31 0.43 -9.60
C SER A 122 5.61 -0.29 -9.93
N TRP A 123 6.69 0.44 -10.23
CA TRP A 123 8.00 -0.17 -10.48
C TRP A 123 8.62 -0.77 -9.21
N LEU A 124 8.11 -0.41 -8.03
CA LEU A 124 8.50 -1.03 -6.76
C LEU A 124 7.90 -2.44 -6.58
N ASP A 125 6.79 -2.75 -7.27
CA ASP A 125 6.13 -4.06 -7.22
C ASP A 125 6.73 -5.07 -8.20
N ALA A 126 7.57 -4.62 -9.14
CA ALA A 126 7.97 -5.37 -10.33
C ALA A 126 9.10 -6.42 -10.19
N PRO A 127 9.89 -6.56 -9.11
CA PRO A 127 11.05 -7.45 -9.17
C PRO A 127 10.73 -8.95 -9.02
N ASP A 128 9.60 -9.36 -8.42
CA ASP A 128 9.42 -10.77 -7.96
C ASP A 128 8.38 -11.62 -8.73
N THR A 129 7.66 -11.09 -9.73
CA THR A 129 6.70 -11.91 -10.51
C THR A 129 7.35 -13.06 -11.29
N ALA A 130 8.67 -13.01 -11.51
CA ALA A 130 9.44 -14.08 -12.13
C ALA A 130 9.55 -15.35 -11.24
N VAL A 131 9.59 -15.23 -9.91
CA VAL A 131 9.81 -16.36 -9.00
C VAL A 131 8.60 -17.30 -8.94
N LEU A 132 7.39 -16.75 -9.07
CA LEU A 132 6.15 -17.53 -9.08
C LEU A 132 5.93 -18.27 -10.42
N ALA A 133 6.41 -17.71 -11.53
CA ALA A 133 6.27 -18.31 -12.87
C ALA A 133 7.15 -19.57 -13.06
N GLU A 134 8.32 -19.63 -12.41
CA GLU A 134 9.21 -20.80 -12.50
C GLU A 134 8.72 -22.01 -11.71
N GLY A 135 7.90 -21.81 -10.66
CA GLY A 135 7.31 -22.89 -9.86
C GLY A 135 6.22 -23.68 -10.60
N VAL A 136 5.44 -23.02 -11.47
CA VAL A 136 4.34 -23.65 -12.23
C VAL A 136 4.87 -24.45 -13.42
N SER A 137 6.06 -24.11 -13.95
CA SER A 137 6.64 -24.78 -15.12
C SER A 137 7.30 -26.13 -14.78
N ARG A 138 7.52 -26.45 -13.50
CA ARG A 138 8.19 -27.69 -13.06
C ARG A 138 7.24 -28.82 -12.65
N SER A 139 5.93 -28.60 -12.59
CA SER A 139 4.94 -29.62 -12.17
C SER A 139 4.17 -30.30 -13.31
N ASN A 140 4.27 -29.82 -14.56
CA ASN A 140 3.50 -30.37 -15.70
C ASN A 140 4.35 -31.10 -16.76
N ALA A 141 5.41 -31.78 -16.33
CA ALA A 141 6.19 -32.67 -17.21
C ALA A 141 6.37 -34.06 -16.60
N SER A 142 5.27 -34.80 -16.43
CA SER A 142 5.31 -36.27 -16.44
C SER A 142 4.01 -36.80 -17.04
N GLY A 143 4.16 -37.76 -17.94
CA GLY A 143 3.24 -37.98 -19.04
C GLY A 143 1.95 -38.71 -18.71
N LEU A 144 0.96 -38.53 -19.58
CA LEU A 144 -0.02 -39.57 -19.87
C LEU A 144 -0.55 -39.37 -21.30
N GLN A 145 -0.12 -40.28 -22.16
CA GLN A 145 -0.60 -40.43 -23.53
C GLN A 145 -2.11 -40.66 -23.52
N LYS A 146 -2.84 -39.83 -24.27
CA LYS A 146 -4.25 -40.04 -24.63
C LYS A 146 -4.39 -41.37 -25.40
N ARG A 147 -5.12 -42.33 -24.84
CA ARG A 147 -5.75 -43.40 -25.61
C ARG A 147 -7.19 -42.98 -25.95
N PRO A 148 -7.69 -43.22 -27.17
CA PRO A 148 -9.09 -42.99 -27.50
C PRO A 148 -9.93 -44.16 -26.94
N ARG A 149 -11.10 -43.87 -26.37
CA ARG A 149 -12.05 -44.90 -25.92
C ARG A 149 -13.22 -44.95 -26.91
N SER A 150 -13.45 -46.15 -27.44
CA SER A 150 -14.51 -46.53 -28.36
C SER A 150 -15.89 -46.63 -27.69
N GLU A 151 -16.91 -46.52 -28.52
CA GLU A 151 -18.34 -46.73 -28.29
C GLU A 151 -18.62 -48.17 -27.84
N ASP A 152 -19.53 -48.36 -26.86
CA ASP A 152 -20.70 -49.27 -26.95
C ASP A 152 -21.48 -49.39 -25.62
N MET A 153 -22.76 -49.03 -25.73
CA MET A 153 -24.01 -49.70 -25.28
C MET A 153 -24.40 -49.96 -23.79
N GLU A 154 -25.71 -49.71 -23.57
CA GLU A 154 -26.65 -50.16 -22.52
C GLU A 154 -26.53 -49.55 -21.10
N GLY A 155 -27.56 -49.04 -20.44
CA GLY A 155 -29.00 -48.92 -20.70
C GLY A 155 -29.71 -48.43 -19.42
N ILE A 156 -31.01 -48.13 -19.57
CA ILE A 156 -32.04 -47.83 -18.56
C ILE A 156 -32.43 -46.35 -18.40
N GLU A 157 -33.66 -46.14 -18.88
CA GLU A 157 -34.50 -44.96 -18.95
C GLU A 157 -35.14 -44.62 -17.60
N THR A 158 -35.45 -43.34 -17.41
CA THR A 158 -36.75 -42.94 -16.86
C THR A 158 -37.22 -41.68 -17.58
N LEU A 159 -38.33 -41.86 -18.30
CA LEU A 159 -39.09 -40.89 -19.08
C LEU A 159 -40.02 -40.08 -18.19
N VAL A 160 -40.20 -38.79 -18.50
CA VAL A 160 -41.51 -38.13 -18.73
C VAL A 160 -41.23 -36.77 -19.40
N SER A 161 -41.33 -36.70 -20.74
CA SER A 161 -42.50 -36.25 -21.53
C SER A 161 -42.72 -34.72 -21.45
N SER A 162 -42.18 -33.91 -22.38
CA SER A 162 -42.60 -33.67 -23.78
C SER A 162 -43.95 -32.96 -23.92
N SER A 163 -43.92 -31.75 -24.47
CA SER A 163 -44.84 -31.38 -25.55
C SER A 163 -44.21 -30.36 -26.50
N ASN A 164 -44.37 -30.67 -27.77
CA ASN A 164 -43.77 -30.14 -28.98
C ASN A 164 -44.92 -29.57 -29.83
N SER A 165 -44.72 -28.47 -30.57
CA SER A 165 -45.28 -28.27 -31.93
C SER A 165 -45.10 -26.84 -32.45
N GLU A 166 -44.32 -26.71 -33.53
CA GLU A 166 -44.39 -25.64 -34.55
C GLU A 166 -45.68 -25.80 -35.42
N PRO A 167 -45.89 -25.15 -36.61
CA PRO A 167 -45.31 -23.94 -37.24
C PRO A 167 -46.37 -22.97 -37.85
N SER A 168 -45.91 -21.85 -38.44
CA SER A 168 -46.32 -21.27 -39.74
C SER A 168 -46.59 -19.74 -39.80
N SER A 169 -45.85 -19.07 -40.72
CA SER A 169 -46.14 -17.92 -41.64
C SER A 169 -46.94 -16.71 -41.13
N THR A 170 -46.57 -15.43 -41.31
CA THR A 170 -46.16 -14.69 -42.54
C THR A 170 -45.53 -13.32 -42.21
N ASP A 171 -44.61 -12.90 -43.08
CA ASP A 171 -44.29 -11.54 -43.58
C ASP A 171 -43.66 -10.41 -42.72
N ALA A 172 -42.46 -10.04 -43.21
CA ALA A 172 -41.91 -8.71 -43.45
C ALA A 172 -41.66 -7.74 -42.29
N ASN A 173 -40.37 -7.46 -41.99
CA ASN A 173 -39.63 -6.31 -42.54
C ASN A 173 -38.36 -6.03 -41.69
N GLY A 174 -37.27 -5.57 -42.31
CA GLY A 174 -36.20 -4.81 -41.61
C GLY A 174 -34.92 -5.57 -41.20
N THR A 175 -33.98 -5.63 -42.15
CA THR A 175 -32.51 -5.50 -41.98
C THR A 175 -32.07 -4.94 -40.61
N GLY A 176 -31.17 -5.51 -39.83
CA GLY A 176 -29.95 -6.26 -40.12
C GLY A 176 -28.84 -5.68 -39.23
N SER A 177 -28.36 -6.41 -38.22
CA SER A 177 -27.10 -6.05 -37.56
C SER A 177 -26.41 -7.27 -36.95
N LYS A 178 -25.15 -7.43 -37.35
CA LYS A 178 -24.26 -8.55 -37.09
C LYS A 178 -23.45 -8.28 -35.80
N HIS A 179 -23.14 -9.37 -35.11
CA HIS A 179 -22.16 -9.56 -34.02
C HIS A 179 -21.22 -8.40 -33.65
N PRO A 180 -21.01 -8.10 -32.35
CA PRO A 180 -19.79 -7.44 -31.92
C PRO A 180 -18.66 -8.47 -31.84
N ARG A 181 -17.71 -8.26 -32.74
CA ARG A 181 -16.39 -8.86 -32.84
C ARG A 181 -15.55 -8.43 -31.62
N GLN A 182 -14.95 -9.40 -30.93
CA GLN A 182 -13.92 -9.17 -29.92
C GLN A 182 -12.81 -8.25 -30.49
N GLN A 183 -12.59 -7.12 -29.82
CA GLN A 183 -11.43 -6.27 -30.03
C GLN A 183 -10.65 -6.21 -28.72
N HIS A 184 -9.38 -6.61 -28.81
CA HIS A 184 -8.38 -6.43 -27.78
C HIS A 184 -8.22 -4.94 -27.45
N ALA A 185 -8.42 -4.58 -26.18
CA ALA A 185 -8.08 -3.26 -25.66
C ALA A 185 -6.65 -3.27 -25.12
N ALA A 186 -5.83 -2.35 -25.61
CA ALA A 186 -4.51 -2.01 -25.07
C ALA A 186 -4.63 -1.33 -23.69
N PRO A 187 -3.62 -1.41 -22.81
CA PRO A 187 -3.68 -0.87 -21.46
C PRO A 187 -3.58 0.67 -21.48
N GLY A 188 -4.72 1.34 -21.47
CA GLY A 188 -4.85 2.78 -21.29
C GLY A 188 -4.80 3.18 -19.81
N ALA A 189 -4.08 4.25 -19.53
CA ALA A 189 -3.86 4.83 -18.21
C ALA A 189 -5.17 5.19 -17.50
N GLN A 190 -5.32 4.76 -16.23
CA GLN A 190 -6.43 5.16 -15.38
C GLN A 190 -6.30 6.64 -14.96
N PRO A 191 -7.39 7.44 -15.06
CA PRO A 191 -7.48 8.75 -14.41
C PRO A 191 -7.65 8.57 -12.90
N ALA A 192 -7.05 9.47 -12.11
CA ALA A 192 -7.15 9.48 -10.65
C ALA A 192 -8.61 9.69 -10.23
N ALA A 193 -9.20 8.64 -9.64
CA ALA A 193 -10.54 8.71 -9.08
C ALA A 193 -10.53 9.50 -7.75
N PRO A 194 -11.60 10.25 -7.44
CA PRO A 194 -11.77 10.88 -6.14
C PRO A 194 -11.86 9.79 -5.05
N ALA A 195 -11.21 10.03 -3.92
CA ALA A 195 -11.10 9.08 -2.82
C ALA A 195 -12.46 8.78 -2.18
N THR A 196 -13.15 7.76 -2.68
CA THR A 196 -14.17 7.02 -1.95
C THR A 196 -13.48 5.90 -1.14
N CYS A 197 -13.74 5.88 0.17
CA CYS A 197 -13.28 4.83 1.09
C CYS A 197 -13.86 3.46 0.72
N PRO A 198 -13.04 2.40 0.67
CA PRO A 198 -13.49 1.04 0.93
C PRO A 198 -13.16 0.64 2.37
N GLU A 199 -14.12 0.01 3.03
CA GLU A 199 -13.86 -0.94 4.11
C GLU A 199 -12.94 -2.04 3.54
N ALA A 200 -11.68 -2.11 4.00
CA ALA A 200 -10.61 -2.97 3.47
C ALA A 200 -10.28 -2.75 1.97
N GLN A 201 -9.08 -2.26 1.68
CA GLN A 201 -8.59 -2.09 0.31
C GLN A 201 -7.75 -3.29 -0.14
N GLU A 202 -7.70 -3.51 -1.45
CA GLU A 202 -6.80 -4.51 -2.04
C GLU A 202 -5.34 -4.25 -1.62
N GLY A 203 -4.72 -5.21 -0.94
CA GLY A 203 -3.34 -5.10 -0.44
C GLY A 203 -3.20 -4.76 1.04
N ASP A 204 -4.32 -4.60 1.75
CA ASP A 204 -4.32 -4.53 3.21
C ASP A 204 -3.94 -5.89 3.81
N CYS A 205 -3.26 -5.88 4.96
CA CYS A 205 -2.86 -7.09 5.66
C CYS A 205 -2.86 -6.86 7.17
N LEU A 206 -3.41 -7.82 7.92
CA LEU A 206 -3.34 -7.84 9.38
C LEU A 206 -2.11 -8.65 9.79
N VAL A 207 -1.14 -7.99 10.42
CA VAL A 207 0.13 -8.62 10.82
C VAL A 207 0.12 -8.89 12.32
N TYR A 208 0.36 -10.14 12.73
CA TYR A 208 0.58 -10.49 14.13
C TYR A 208 2.06 -10.48 14.45
N ILE A 209 2.45 -9.60 15.37
CA ILE A 209 3.82 -9.47 15.86
C ILE A 209 3.93 -10.16 17.22
N TYR A 210 4.96 -10.98 17.39
CA TYR A 210 5.21 -11.79 18.58
C TYR A 210 6.50 -11.33 19.27
N ASP A 211 6.51 -11.36 20.61
CA ASP A 211 7.70 -11.15 21.45
C ASP A 211 8.50 -9.87 21.15
N VAL A 212 7.84 -8.81 20.67
CA VAL A 212 8.47 -7.50 20.45
C VAL A 212 7.82 -6.47 21.37
N ASP A 213 8.65 -5.65 22.01
CA ASP A 213 8.27 -4.37 22.59
C ASP A 213 7.61 -3.47 21.52
N ASP A 214 6.97 -2.36 21.91
CA ASP A 214 6.26 -1.40 21.02
C ASP A 214 7.15 -0.67 19.97
N ALA A 215 8.00 -1.40 19.24
CA ALA A 215 8.98 -0.92 18.30
C ALA A 215 8.37 -0.32 17.02
N TYR A 216 7.16 -0.75 16.65
CA TYR A 216 6.49 -0.32 15.42
C TYR A 216 5.33 0.61 15.73
N LYS A 217 5.39 1.81 15.16
CA LYS A 217 4.40 2.87 15.37
C LYS A 217 3.60 3.13 14.10
N VAL A 218 2.47 3.82 14.26
CA VAL A 218 1.70 4.36 13.13
C VAL A 218 2.61 5.22 12.25
N ASN A 219 2.44 5.13 10.92
CA ASN A 219 3.28 5.72 9.86
C ASN A 219 4.61 5.00 9.56
N ASP A 220 5.00 4.00 10.34
CA ASP A 220 6.16 3.20 10.01
C ASP A 220 5.87 2.31 8.81
N VAL A 221 6.84 2.20 7.89
CA VAL A 221 6.81 1.17 6.85
C VAL A 221 7.57 -0.03 7.37
N ILE A 222 6.93 -1.20 7.37
CA ILE A 222 7.53 -2.45 7.82
C ILE A 222 7.62 -3.44 6.66
N GLU A 223 8.72 -4.18 6.64
CA GLU A 223 8.90 -5.37 5.83
C GLU A 223 8.78 -6.58 6.76
N VAL A 224 7.87 -7.48 6.42
CA VAL A 224 7.52 -8.65 7.20
C VAL A 224 7.80 -9.89 6.36
N VAL A 225 8.53 -10.85 6.92
CA VAL A 225 8.52 -12.23 6.43
C VAL A 225 7.69 -13.04 7.40
N GLY A 226 6.64 -13.67 6.91
CA GLY A 226 5.67 -14.32 7.78
C GLY A 226 4.92 -15.47 7.11
N VAL A 227 4.14 -16.17 7.94
CA VAL A 227 3.26 -17.25 7.51
C VAL A 227 1.88 -16.69 7.20
N LEU A 228 1.41 -16.87 5.96
CA LEU A 228 0.10 -16.44 5.54
C LEU A 228 -0.98 -17.38 6.09
N SER A 229 -1.89 -16.84 6.89
CA SER A 229 -3.04 -17.56 7.43
C SER A 229 -4.33 -17.10 6.78
N ARG A 230 -5.15 -18.07 6.35
CA ARG A 230 -6.50 -17.88 5.81
C ARG A 230 -7.44 -18.81 6.56
N VAL A 231 -8.11 -18.28 7.59
CA VAL A 231 -9.10 -19.02 8.37
C VAL A 231 -10.45 -18.30 8.25
N PRO A 232 -11.30 -18.66 7.26
CA PRO A 232 -12.60 -18.03 7.04
C PRO A 232 -13.56 -18.19 8.23
N GLU A 233 -13.38 -19.20 9.06
CA GLU A 233 -14.25 -19.47 10.23
C GLU A 233 -14.08 -18.42 11.35
N LEU A 234 -12.91 -17.78 11.44
CA LEU A 234 -12.66 -16.67 12.38
C LEU A 234 -13.27 -15.34 11.93
N ALA A 235 -13.92 -15.31 10.76
CA ALA A 235 -14.68 -14.16 10.26
C ALA A 235 -16.14 -14.13 10.74
N VAL A 236 -16.63 -15.26 11.29
CA VAL A 236 -18.00 -15.41 11.78
C VAL A 236 -18.05 -14.86 13.20
N HIS A 237 -19.20 -14.31 13.63
CA HIS A 237 -19.54 -13.67 14.93
C HIS A 237 -19.69 -12.13 14.95
N LEU A 238 -20.35 -11.52 13.95
CA LEU A 238 -20.78 -10.11 14.05
C LEU A 238 -22.22 -9.80 13.60
N GLU A 239 -23.07 -10.79 13.30
CA GLU A 239 -24.43 -10.48 12.82
C GLU A 239 -25.55 -10.68 13.86
N ASP A 240 -25.32 -11.33 15.01
CA ASP A 240 -26.44 -11.84 15.83
C ASP A 240 -26.44 -11.50 17.34
N ASP A 241 -25.66 -10.56 17.87
CA ASP A 241 -25.75 -10.23 19.32
C ASP A 241 -26.15 -8.78 19.64
N ASP A 242 -27.16 -8.70 20.52
CA ASP A 242 -27.88 -7.51 20.97
C ASP A 242 -26.98 -6.34 21.40
N SER A 243 -27.43 -5.15 21.02
CA SER A 243 -26.96 -3.77 21.24
C SER A 243 -26.46 -3.38 22.66
N ALA A 244 -26.51 -4.26 23.65
CA ALA A 244 -26.12 -3.97 25.04
C ALA A 244 -24.66 -4.33 25.41
N MET A 245 -23.94 -5.12 24.59
CA MET A 245 -22.57 -5.59 24.91
C MET A 245 -21.48 -5.10 23.93
N ALA A 246 -21.85 -4.32 22.91
CA ALA A 246 -20.93 -3.77 21.90
C ALA A 246 -19.82 -2.85 22.49
N ASP A 247 -20.06 -2.25 23.66
CA ASP A 247 -19.05 -1.43 24.34
C ASP A 247 -17.91 -2.27 24.95
N ILE A 248 -18.16 -3.54 25.28
CA ILE A 248 -17.18 -4.48 25.85
C ILE A 248 -16.36 -5.19 24.75
N GLN A 249 -16.91 -5.29 23.54
CA GLN A 249 -16.18 -5.83 22.40
C GLN A 249 -15.11 -4.84 21.91
N GLY A 250 -13.89 -5.36 21.77
CA GLY A 250 -12.73 -4.66 21.22
C GLY A 250 -12.92 -4.27 19.75
N PRO A 251 -11.87 -3.76 19.08
CA PRO A 251 -11.96 -3.33 17.69
C PRO A 251 -12.40 -4.48 16.77
N SER A 252 -13.38 -4.19 15.90
CA SER A 252 -13.91 -5.18 14.95
C SER A 252 -12.85 -5.51 13.89
N LEU A 253 -12.37 -6.76 13.90
CA LEU A 253 -11.40 -7.24 12.92
C LEU A 253 -12.10 -7.61 11.61
N PRO A 254 -11.55 -7.22 10.44
CA PRO A 254 -12.11 -7.60 9.17
C PRO A 254 -11.98 -9.13 8.96
N PRO A 255 -12.89 -9.71 8.17
CA PRO A 255 -12.86 -11.12 7.85
C PRO A 255 -11.58 -11.47 7.06
N THR A 256 -11.05 -12.67 7.27
CA THR A 256 -9.82 -13.17 6.58
C THR A 256 -9.97 -13.28 5.06
N SER A 257 -11.21 -13.30 4.57
CA SER A 257 -11.54 -13.25 3.13
C SER A 257 -11.29 -11.88 2.51
N LYS A 258 -11.39 -10.78 3.28
CA LYS A 258 -11.12 -9.42 2.82
C LYS A 258 -9.70 -8.97 3.14
N VAL A 259 -9.18 -9.36 4.31
CA VAL A 259 -7.85 -8.96 4.77
C VAL A 259 -7.07 -10.21 5.20
N PRO A 260 -6.02 -10.61 4.45
CA PRO A 260 -5.17 -11.73 4.85
C PRO A 260 -4.48 -11.46 6.18
N ARG A 261 -4.31 -12.53 6.98
CA ARG A 261 -3.56 -12.49 8.24
C ARG A 261 -2.16 -13.03 8.02
N LEU A 262 -1.16 -12.31 8.51
CA LEU A 262 0.25 -12.67 8.38
C LEU A 262 0.86 -12.80 9.76
N HIS A 263 1.32 -13.99 10.11
CA HIS A 263 2.07 -14.20 11.34
C HIS A 263 3.54 -13.87 11.10
N ALA A 264 4.03 -12.80 11.71
CA ALA A 264 5.36 -12.30 11.45
C ALA A 264 6.43 -13.18 12.12
N LEU A 265 7.30 -13.79 11.30
CA LEU A 265 8.49 -14.50 11.77
C LEU A 265 9.69 -13.55 11.88
N LEU A 266 9.77 -12.60 10.94
CA LEU A 266 10.77 -11.53 10.92
C LEU A 266 10.07 -10.23 10.56
N VAL A 267 10.39 -9.16 11.30
CA VAL A 267 9.91 -7.81 10.98
C VAL A 267 11.11 -6.87 10.98
N ARG A 268 11.13 -5.96 10.01
CA ARG A 268 12.13 -4.91 9.90
C ARG A 268 11.44 -3.60 9.52
N LYS A 269 11.84 -2.50 10.17
CA LYS A 269 11.45 -1.15 9.73
C LYS A 269 12.22 -0.76 8.46
N VAL A 270 11.50 -0.29 7.45
CA VAL A 270 12.06 0.11 6.15
C VAL A 270 12.20 1.63 6.12
N SER A 271 13.44 2.10 6.16
CA SER A 271 13.73 3.53 6.07
C SER A 271 13.55 4.07 4.65
N SER A 272 13.54 5.40 4.49
CA SER A 272 13.48 6.00 3.15
C SER A 272 14.60 5.57 2.21
N ALA A 273 15.81 5.36 2.75
CA ALA A 273 16.96 4.90 1.98
C ALA A 273 16.80 3.46 1.48
N ASP A 274 16.22 2.58 2.32
CA ASP A 274 16.09 1.15 2.00
C ASP A 274 15.06 0.86 0.91
N ARG A 275 14.12 1.80 0.67
CA ARG A 275 13.03 1.64 -0.30
C ARG A 275 13.46 1.75 -1.76
N ALA A 276 14.60 2.35 -2.04
CA ALA A 276 15.17 2.37 -3.39
C ALA A 276 15.66 0.97 -3.84
N GLY A 277 15.47 -0.05 -3.00
CA GLY A 277 16.00 -1.40 -3.18
C GLY A 277 17.45 -1.47 -2.70
N PRO A 278 18.02 -2.69 -2.63
CA PRO A 278 19.46 -2.83 -2.42
C PRO A 278 20.16 -2.19 -3.62
N LEU A 279 20.64 -0.96 -3.43
CA LEU A 279 21.60 -0.38 -4.34
C LEU A 279 22.77 -1.38 -4.37
N LEU A 280 23.03 -1.99 -5.54
CA LEU A 280 24.19 -2.87 -5.76
C LEU A 280 25.50 -2.05 -5.76
N ILE A 281 25.61 -1.10 -4.85
CA ILE A 281 26.68 -0.15 -4.68
C ILE A 281 27.48 -0.64 -3.50
N LYS A 282 28.69 -1.11 -3.79
CA LYS A 282 29.53 -1.82 -2.81
C LYS A 282 30.47 -0.86 -2.08
N SER A 283 30.62 0.37 -2.57
CA SER A 283 31.48 1.39 -1.97
C SER A 283 30.94 2.81 -2.13
N ASP A 284 31.35 3.70 -1.22
CA ASP A 284 31.01 5.13 -1.27
C ASP A 284 31.55 5.81 -2.54
N SER A 285 32.68 5.35 -3.07
CA SER A 285 33.26 5.87 -4.31
C SER A 285 32.39 5.53 -5.53
N GLU A 286 31.85 4.32 -5.60
CA GLU A 286 30.89 3.92 -6.64
C GLU A 286 29.59 4.72 -6.53
N LEU A 287 29.11 4.96 -5.31
CA LEU A 287 27.94 5.80 -5.05
C LEU A 287 28.15 7.20 -5.60
N GLN A 288 29.30 7.80 -5.29
CA GLN A 288 29.63 9.15 -5.72
C GLN A 288 29.75 9.27 -7.24
N CYS A 289 30.40 8.31 -7.92
CA CYS A 289 30.50 8.31 -9.38
C CYS A 289 29.11 8.22 -10.03
N ARG A 290 28.26 7.29 -9.58
CA ARG A 290 26.90 7.16 -10.10
C ARG A 290 26.05 8.40 -9.83
N ALA A 291 26.18 9.01 -8.64
CA ALA A 291 25.47 10.22 -8.32
C ALA A 291 25.85 11.39 -9.26
N LEU A 292 27.14 11.52 -9.60
CA LEU A 292 27.63 12.52 -10.55
C LEU A 292 27.09 12.30 -11.97
N GLU A 293 26.95 11.04 -12.40
CA GLU A 293 26.41 10.67 -13.71
C GLU A 293 24.88 10.84 -13.80
N LEU A 294 24.16 10.54 -12.72
CA LEU A 294 22.69 10.57 -12.68
C LEU A 294 22.13 11.97 -12.43
N ARG A 295 22.85 12.83 -11.70
CA ARG A 295 22.45 14.21 -11.43
C ARG A 295 22.04 14.99 -12.70
N PRO A 296 22.85 15.07 -13.78
CA PRO A 296 22.47 15.81 -14.97
C PRO A 296 21.25 15.19 -15.69
N GLN A 297 21.08 13.87 -15.62
CA GLN A 297 19.92 13.18 -16.21
C GLN A 297 18.63 13.52 -15.45
N ALA A 298 18.68 13.52 -14.12
CA ALA A 298 17.57 13.94 -13.27
C ALA A 298 17.20 15.41 -13.50
N LEU A 299 18.19 16.31 -13.54
CA LEU A 299 17.97 17.73 -13.83
C LEU A 299 17.36 17.94 -15.22
N LYS A 300 17.81 17.19 -16.24
CA LYS A 300 17.23 17.26 -17.58
C LYS A 300 15.77 16.84 -17.60
N LEU A 301 15.43 15.75 -16.90
CA LEU A 301 14.04 15.28 -16.78
C LEU A 301 13.15 16.33 -16.09
N LEU A 302 13.61 16.87 -14.95
CA LEU A 302 12.88 17.87 -14.18
C LEU A 302 12.74 19.19 -14.95
N SER A 303 13.80 19.67 -15.59
CA SER A 303 13.78 20.87 -16.42
C SER A 303 12.79 20.71 -17.59
N HIS A 304 12.76 19.55 -18.25
CA HIS A 304 11.79 19.30 -19.31
C HIS A 304 10.34 19.29 -18.79
N ALA A 305 10.09 18.73 -17.61
CA ALA A 305 8.78 18.78 -16.97
C ALA A 305 8.34 20.22 -16.60
N LEU A 306 9.32 21.07 -16.27
CA LEU A 306 9.14 22.48 -15.91
C LEU A 306 9.21 23.44 -17.12
N GLY A 307 9.20 22.93 -18.35
CA GLY A 307 9.21 23.76 -19.56
C GLY A 307 10.56 24.43 -19.82
N GLY A 308 11.67 23.76 -19.52
CA GLY A 308 13.04 24.23 -19.78
C GLY A 308 13.67 25.06 -18.66
N ASP A 309 12.94 25.33 -17.57
CA ASP A 309 13.47 26.11 -16.44
C ASP A 309 14.50 25.28 -15.65
N GLN A 310 15.78 25.63 -15.81
CA GLN A 310 16.89 24.94 -15.14
C GLN A 310 17.00 25.29 -13.66
N LEU A 311 16.72 26.55 -13.29
CA LEU A 311 16.83 27.00 -11.91
C LEU A 311 15.78 26.33 -11.04
N SER A 312 14.53 26.34 -11.49
CA SER A 312 13.43 25.66 -10.81
C SER A 312 13.68 24.15 -10.70
N ALA A 313 14.31 23.53 -11.71
CA ALA A 313 14.70 22.11 -11.67
C ALA A 313 15.78 21.80 -10.63
N GLU A 314 16.76 22.69 -10.43
CA GLU A 314 17.79 22.52 -9.40
C GLU A 314 17.21 22.60 -7.99
N TYR A 315 16.37 23.61 -7.72
CA TYR A 315 15.68 23.71 -6.43
C TYR A 315 14.74 22.54 -6.17
N LEU A 316 14.04 22.07 -7.21
CA LEU A 316 13.22 20.87 -7.09
C LEU A 316 14.07 19.65 -6.75
N LEU A 317 15.23 19.45 -7.41
CA LEU A 317 16.13 18.34 -7.07
C LEU A 317 16.64 18.44 -5.62
N LEU A 318 17.00 19.63 -5.14
CA LEU A 318 17.38 19.85 -3.74
C LEU A 318 16.24 19.50 -2.78
N GLN A 319 15.02 19.87 -3.14
CA GLN A 319 13.83 19.49 -2.38
C GLN A 319 13.64 17.97 -2.36
N LEU A 320 13.84 17.29 -3.49
CA LEU A 320 13.71 15.83 -3.56
C LEU A 320 14.71 15.10 -2.65
N LEU A 321 15.88 15.70 -2.42
CA LEU A 321 16.92 15.16 -1.54
C LEU A 321 16.78 15.62 -0.08
N SER A 322 15.93 16.61 0.19
CA SER A 322 15.72 17.14 1.53
C SER A 322 14.99 16.12 2.41
N ARG A 323 15.34 16.10 3.70
CA ARG A 323 14.76 15.17 4.69
C ARG A 323 14.83 15.77 6.07
N VAL A 324 13.84 15.48 6.91
CA VAL A 324 13.90 15.82 8.33
C VAL A 324 15.05 15.03 8.96
N HIS A 325 16.09 15.72 9.42
CA HIS A 325 17.26 15.08 10.04
C HIS A 325 17.20 15.14 11.57
N THR A 326 16.60 16.19 12.12
CA THR A 326 16.54 16.43 13.56
C THR A 326 15.20 17.04 13.92
N ARG A 327 14.62 16.60 15.04
CA ARG A 327 13.42 17.18 15.64
C ARG A 327 13.79 17.67 17.03
N GLU A 328 13.60 18.94 17.28
CA GLU A 328 13.81 19.55 18.59
C GLU A 328 12.52 20.23 19.04
N GLY A 329 11.86 19.64 20.04
CA GLY A 329 10.50 20.03 20.40
C GLY A 329 9.52 19.84 19.24
N ASP A 330 8.84 20.92 18.86
CA ASP A 330 7.84 20.95 17.78
C ASP A 330 8.43 21.34 16.41
N GLN A 331 9.75 21.58 16.33
CA GLN A 331 10.39 22.01 15.10
C GLN A 331 11.11 20.85 14.40
N ALA A 332 10.79 20.64 13.13
CA ALA A 332 11.44 19.67 12.27
C ALA A 332 12.45 20.36 11.34
N LEU A 333 13.73 20.00 11.43
CA LEU A 333 14.82 20.60 10.67
C LEU A 333 15.28 19.69 9.52
N GLY A 334 15.55 20.29 8.36
CA GLY A 334 16.18 19.64 7.20
C GLY A 334 15.26 19.33 6.02
N ALA A 335 13.94 19.47 6.18
CA ALA A 335 13.01 19.42 5.06
C ALA A 335 12.97 20.76 4.32
N LEU A 336 12.95 20.72 2.98
CA LEU A 336 12.82 21.91 2.14
C LEU A 336 11.45 21.91 1.46
N SER A 337 10.70 22.99 1.66
CA SER A 337 9.45 23.26 0.96
C SER A 337 9.66 24.29 -0.14
N VAL A 338 9.10 24.01 -1.32
CA VAL A 338 9.24 24.86 -2.51
C VAL A 338 7.86 25.18 -3.06
N ASN A 339 7.64 26.45 -3.39
CA ASN A 339 6.46 26.91 -4.12
C ASN A 339 6.89 27.45 -5.49
N LEU A 340 6.36 26.84 -6.55
CA LEU A 340 6.57 27.26 -7.93
C LEU A 340 5.38 28.11 -8.38
N VAL A 341 5.64 29.39 -8.65
CA VAL A 341 4.63 30.35 -9.09
C VAL A 341 4.62 30.41 -10.61
N GLN A 342 3.62 29.80 -11.22
CA GLN A 342 3.35 29.89 -12.65
C GLN A 342 3.04 31.33 -13.03
N SER A 343 3.85 31.87 -13.94
CA SER A 343 3.54 33.14 -14.58
C SER A 343 2.63 32.92 -15.79
N SER A 344 1.61 33.76 -15.96
CA SER A 344 0.72 33.75 -17.14
C SER A 344 1.36 34.33 -18.40
N ALA A 345 2.60 34.85 -18.30
CA ALA A 345 3.25 35.65 -19.34
C ALA A 345 4.23 34.88 -20.24
N GLY A 346 4.37 33.55 -20.07
CA GLY A 346 5.28 32.73 -20.88
C GLY A 346 4.67 32.24 -22.20
N PRO A 347 5.48 32.02 -23.26
CA PRO A 347 5.00 31.50 -24.55
C PRO A 347 4.33 30.12 -24.43
N ALA A 348 4.68 29.31 -23.42
CA ALA A 348 4.03 28.03 -23.11
C ALA A 348 2.62 28.18 -22.49
N ALA A 349 2.34 29.28 -21.79
CA ALA A 349 0.99 29.58 -21.29
C ALA A 349 0.03 29.94 -22.45
N ALA A 350 0.54 30.53 -23.53
CA ALA A 350 -0.22 30.84 -24.73
C ALA A 350 -0.53 29.62 -25.60
N ALA A 351 0.36 28.63 -25.66
CA ALA A 351 0.14 27.37 -26.39
C ALA A 351 -0.89 26.43 -25.71
N GLY A 352 -1.11 26.59 -24.40
CA GLY A 352 -2.13 25.89 -23.62
C GLY A 352 -3.45 26.66 -23.44
N ALA A 353 -3.56 27.87 -24.00
CA ALA A 353 -4.75 28.73 -23.90
C ALA A 353 -5.85 28.38 -24.93
N GLY A 354 -5.88 27.13 -25.42
CA GLY A 354 -7.09 26.58 -26.02
C GLY A 354 -8.07 26.23 -24.89
N GLU A 355 -9.27 26.81 -24.93
CA GLU A 355 -10.40 26.72 -23.98
C GLU A 355 -10.90 25.29 -23.67
N SER A 356 -10.03 24.36 -23.28
CA SER A 356 -10.33 22.92 -23.25
C SER A 356 -9.91 22.19 -21.97
N ASP A 357 -9.57 22.90 -20.89
CA ASP A 357 -9.42 22.24 -19.59
C ASP A 357 -10.05 23.03 -18.44
N ALA A 358 -11.38 23.12 -18.50
CA ALA A 358 -12.23 23.43 -17.36
C ALA A 358 -12.45 22.16 -16.49
N GLY A 359 -11.50 21.23 -16.45
CA GLY A 359 -11.54 20.05 -15.61
C GLY A 359 -11.18 20.38 -14.15
N GLU A 360 -11.80 19.67 -13.21
CA GLU A 360 -11.52 19.71 -11.77
C GLU A 360 -10.16 19.07 -11.39
N GLY A 361 -9.22 18.99 -12.34
CA GLY A 361 -7.99 18.20 -12.25
C GLY A 361 -6.72 19.02 -12.07
N LEU A 362 -5.58 18.33 -12.18
CA LEU A 362 -4.24 18.94 -12.15
C LEU A 362 -4.01 19.78 -13.41
N SER A 363 -3.29 20.88 -13.25
CA SER A 363 -2.79 21.70 -14.37
C SER A 363 -1.84 20.91 -15.27
N GLN A 364 -1.63 21.37 -16.51
CA GLN A 364 -0.68 20.74 -17.44
C GLN A 364 0.73 20.57 -16.83
N VAL A 365 1.20 21.57 -16.08
CA VAL A 365 2.48 21.49 -15.36
C VAL A 365 2.40 20.51 -14.20
N GLY A 366 1.30 20.52 -13.44
CA GLY A 366 1.05 19.55 -12.37
C GLY A 366 1.07 18.11 -12.89
N GLN A 367 0.49 17.85 -14.06
CA GLN A 367 0.51 16.54 -14.73
C GLN A 367 1.93 16.16 -15.22
N ALA A 368 2.67 17.09 -15.80
CA ALA A 368 4.06 16.87 -16.22
C ALA A 368 4.97 16.56 -15.03
N LEU A 369 4.82 17.32 -13.93
CA LEU A 369 5.53 17.10 -12.67
C LEU A 369 5.16 15.75 -12.05
N GLN A 370 3.88 15.41 -11.95
CA GLN A 370 3.42 14.10 -11.48
C GLN A 370 4.11 12.97 -12.26
N ALA A 371 4.18 13.09 -13.59
CA ALA A 371 4.82 12.08 -14.44
C ALA A 371 6.33 11.97 -14.20
N ALA A 372 7.04 13.10 -14.05
CA ALA A 372 8.47 13.12 -13.76
C ALA A 372 8.78 12.56 -12.37
N LEU A 373 8.03 12.99 -11.34
CA LEU A 373 8.17 12.52 -9.97
C LEU A 373 7.91 11.01 -9.85
N ALA A 374 6.93 10.49 -10.58
CA ALA A 374 6.64 9.05 -10.62
C ALA A 374 7.78 8.19 -11.20
N CYS A 375 8.67 8.78 -12.01
CA CYS A 375 9.84 8.08 -12.54
C CYS A 375 11.02 8.08 -11.57
N LEU A 376 11.12 9.10 -10.71
CA LEU A 376 12.27 9.32 -9.84
C LEU A 376 12.07 8.76 -8.42
N LEU A 377 10.85 8.82 -7.91
CA LEU A 377 10.57 8.62 -6.49
C LEU A 377 9.82 7.32 -6.23
N PRO A 378 10.11 6.63 -5.11
CA PRO A 378 9.35 5.44 -4.73
C PRO A 378 7.91 5.80 -4.38
N TYR A 379 7.71 6.90 -3.63
CA TYR A 379 6.41 7.36 -3.14
C TYR A 379 6.15 8.82 -3.57
N SER A 380 5.08 9.05 -4.33
CA SER A 380 4.62 10.40 -4.66
C SER A 380 3.09 10.47 -4.75
N CYS A 381 2.54 11.51 -4.13
CA CYS A 381 1.13 11.84 -4.13
C CYS A 381 0.93 13.22 -4.73
N THR A 382 -0.22 13.42 -5.38
CA THR A 382 -0.59 14.69 -5.98
C THR A 382 -2.03 15.02 -5.62
N MET A 383 -2.28 16.27 -5.25
CA MET A 383 -3.62 16.74 -4.91
C MET A 383 -3.86 18.10 -5.55
N ALA A 384 -4.96 18.22 -6.30
CA ALA A 384 -5.48 19.51 -6.72
C ALA A 384 -6.11 20.21 -5.52
N VAL A 385 -5.72 21.46 -5.27
CA VAL A 385 -6.19 22.26 -4.14
C VAL A 385 -7.28 23.21 -4.64
N GLY A 386 -8.53 22.77 -4.50
CA GLY A 386 -9.72 23.55 -4.78
C GLY A 386 -10.72 23.47 -3.62
N PRO A 387 -11.71 24.37 -3.55
CA PRO A 387 -12.71 24.35 -2.48
C PRO A 387 -13.49 23.03 -2.46
N ASP A 388 -13.84 22.47 -3.61
CA ASP A 388 -14.60 21.21 -3.70
C ASP A 388 -13.77 20.02 -3.22
N GLN A 389 -12.50 19.95 -3.63
CA GLN A 389 -11.56 18.92 -3.19
C GLN A 389 -11.28 19.04 -1.69
N LEU A 390 -11.00 20.24 -1.18
CA LEU A 390 -10.76 20.45 0.26
C LEU A 390 -12.00 20.12 1.09
N ASN A 391 -13.20 20.45 0.61
CA ASN A 391 -14.45 20.20 1.34
C ASN A 391 -14.84 18.72 1.38
N SER A 392 -14.50 17.94 0.35
CA SER A 392 -14.86 16.53 0.20
C SER A 392 -13.76 15.56 0.66
N ALA A 393 -12.49 15.97 0.63
CA ALA A 393 -11.38 15.11 1.00
C ALA A 393 -11.41 14.73 2.48
N LYS A 394 -11.00 13.49 2.77
CA LYS A 394 -10.70 13.00 4.12
C LYS A 394 -9.18 13.00 4.30
N LEU A 395 -8.60 14.14 4.66
CA LEU A 395 -7.14 14.27 4.79
C LEU A 395 -6.64 13.78 6.14
N VAL A 396 -7.38 14.09 7.20
CA VAL A 396 -7.01 13.76 8.58
C VAL A 396 -7.50 12.35 8.93
N PRO A 397 -6.64 11.45 9.44
CA PRO A 397 -7.04 10.14 9.95
C PRO A 397 -7.94 10.29 11.18
N LYS A 398 -9.00 9.49 11.25
CA LYS A 398 -10.01 9.58 12.31
C LYS A 398 -10.41 8.21 12.82
N GLN A 399 -10.56 8.05 14.14
CA GLN A 399 -11.12 6.83 14.71
C GLN A 399 -12.62 6.70 14.38
N SER A 400 -12.99 5.53 13.87
CA SER A 400 -14.37 5.18 13.56
C SER A 400 -15.12 4.80 14.83
N HIS A 401 -16.31 5.37 15.06
CA HIS A 401 -17.15 5.00 16.21
C HIS A 401 -17.66 3.56 16.12
N THR A 402 -17.95 3.08 14.90
CA THR A 402 -18.55 1.76 14.69
C THR A 402 -17.53 0.64 14.86
N THR A 403 -16.37 0.78 14.21
CA THR A 403 -15.35 -0.29 14.22
C THR A 403 -14.33 -0.14 15.34
N LYS A 404 -14.29 1.02 16.02
CA LYS A 404 -13.26 1.45 16.97
C LYS A 404 -11.84 1.47 16.38
N ARG A 405 -11.72 1.40 15.05
CA ARG A 405 -10.44 1.39 14.30
C ARG A 405 -10.11 2.76 13.73
N LEU A 406 -8.83 3.00 13.48
CA LEU A 406 -8.35 4.22 12.85
C LEU A 406 -8.59 4.18 11.34
N GLU A 407 -9.48 5.04 10.84
CA GLU A 407 -9.72 5.24 9.42
C GLU A 407 -8.58 6.03 8.78
N ARG A 408 -8.15 5.57 7.61
CA ARG A 408 -7.07 6.19 6.85
C ARG A 408 -7.45 7.57 6.36
N GLY A 409 -6.64 8.56 6.70
CA GLY A 409 -6.66 9.89 6.08
C GLY A 409 -5.65 10.00 4.95
N GLY A 410 -5.90 10.88 3.98
CA GLY A 410 -4.98 11.14 2.88
C GLY A 410 -3.57 11.60 3.31
N LEU A 411 -3.44 12.21 4.49
CA LEU A 411 -2.15 12.65 5.06
C LEU A 411 -1.45 11.59 5.92
N GLN A 412 -2.06 10.41 6.09
CA GLN A 412 -1.34 9.25 6.60
C GLN A 412 -0.41 8.71 5.52
N MET A 413 0.84 9.13 5.58
CA MET A 413 1.87 8.86 4.58
C MET A 413 3.11 8.28 5.24
N ALA A 414 3.86 7.51 4.46
CA ALA A 414 5.17 7.05 4.89
C ALA A 414 6.15 8.23 4.98
N GLU A 415 7.15 8.12 5.86
CA GLU A 415 8.33 8.99 5.89
C GLU A 415 8.87 9.19 4.47
N GLY A 416 9.28 10.39 4.07
CA GLY A 416 9.89 10.66 2.76
C GLY A 416 8.94 10.61 1.56
N THR A 417 7.63 10.61 1.77
CA THR A 417 6.64 10.74 0.69
C THR A 417 6.67 12.16 0.13
N HIS A 418 6.62 12.30 -1.20
CA HIS A 418 6.53 13.60 -1.85
C HIS A 418 5.09 13.95 -2.19
N LEU A 419 4.60 15.08 -1.68
CA LEU A 419 3.27 15.59 -1.91
C LEU A 419 3.32 16.84 -2.80
N LEU A 420 2.75 16.75 -4.00
CA LEU A 420 2.52 17.89 -4.90
C LEU A 420 1.12 18.45 -4.67
N LEU A 421 1.04 19.72 -4.29
CA LEU A 421 -0.18 20.50 -4.13
C LEU A 421 -0.33 21.44 -5.33
N ASP A 422 -1.35 21.22 -6.15
CA ASP A 422 -1.64 22.05 -7.32
C ASP A 422 -2.76 23.06 -7.01
N GLU A 423 -2.37 24.31 -6.75
CA GLU A 423 -3.24 25.47 -6.53
C GLU A 423 -3.55 26.24 -7.84
N SER A 424 -3.09 25.76 -9.00
CA SER A 424 -3.20 26.51 -10.26
C SER A 424 -4.62 26.69 -10.79
N HIS A 425 -5.55 25.81 -10.41
CA HIS A 425 -6.97 25.90 -10.76
C HIS A 425 -7.83 26.41 -9.60
N MET A 426 -7.22 27.03 -8.59
CA MET A 426 -7.95 27.53 -7.43
C MET A 426 -8.95 28.62 -7.83
N LYS A 427 -10.24 28.38 -7.54
CA LYS A 427 -11.34 29.33 -7.75
C LYS A 427 -11.82 29.89 -6.41
N PRO A 428 -12.33 31.13 -6.36
CA PRO A 428 -13.00 31.65 -5.18
C PRO A 428 -14.19 30.75 -4.82
N GLY A 429 -14.23 30.26 -3.58
CA GLY A 429 -15.27 29.36 -3.10
C GLY A 429 -15.33 29.34 -1.58
N ARG A 430 -16.40 28.77 -1.02
CA ARG A 430 -16.59 28.69 0.44
C ARG A 430 -16.10 27.34 0.96
N LEU A 431 -15.21 27.37 1.95
CA LEU A 431 -14.83 26.18 2.68
C LEU A 431 -15.87 25.85 3.75
N ASN A 432 -16.26 24.58 3.82
CA ASN A 432 -17.04 24.03 4.91
C ASN A 432 -16.12 23.73 6.11
N PRO A 433 -16.64 23.33 7.28
CA PRO A 433 -15.80 23.01 8.44
C PRO A 433 -14.75 21.93 8.16
N ASN A 434 -15.06 20.94 7.32
CA ASN A 434 -14.11 19.91 6.88
C ASN A 434 -12.98 20.51 6.04
N GLY A 435 -13.28 21.39 5.08
CA GLY A 435 -12.31 22.10 4.26
C GLY A 435 -11.41 23.02 5.07
N ILE A 436 -11.94 23.68 6.10
CA ILE A 436 -11.14 24.48 7.05
C ILE A 436 -10.19 23.57 7.84
N ASN A 437 -10.68 22.45 8.37
CA ASN A 437 -9.85 21.47 9.09
C ASN A 437 -8.75 20.88 8.20
N ASN A 438 -9.08 20.53 6.96
CA ASN A 438 -8.14 20.03 5.96
C ASN A 438 -7.05 21.06 5.62
N LEU A 439 -7.44 22.33 5.44
CA LEU A 439 -6.47 23.41 5.18
C LEU A 439 -5.56 23.63 6.39
N GLN A 440 -6.10 23.58 7.62
CA GLN A 440 -5.32 23.67 8.85
C GLN A 440 -4.35 22.50 8.99
N ALA A 441 -4.79 21.28 8.67
CA ALA A 441 -3.93 20.10 8.69
C ALA A 441 -2.78 20.19 7.68
N LEU A 442 -3.04 20.69 6.47
CA LEU A 442 -1.99 20.93 5.46
C LEU A 442 -0.99 21.97 5.93
N LYS A 443 -1.46 23.06 6.56
CA LYS A 443 -0.59 24.08 7.14
C LYS A 443 0.27 23.51 8.27
N HIS A 444 -0.34 22.77 9.19
CA HIS A 444 0.37 22.15 10.31
C HIS A 444 1.41 21.12 9.83
N LEU A 445 1.07 20.32 8.82
CA LEU A 445 2.01 19.40 8.18
C LEU A 445 3.19 20.14 7.52
N LEU A 446 2.95 21.29 6.91
CA LEU A 446 4.00 22.06 6.27
C LEU A 446 4.97 22.68 7.30
N GLU A 447 4.43 23.25 8.38
CA GLU A 447 5.20 23.97 9.41
C GLU A 447 5.87 23.05 10.44
N ALA A 448 5.11 22.14 11.06
CA ALA A 448 5.59 21.29 12.16
C ALA A 448 6.01 19.88 11.71
N LYS A 449 5.66 19.48 10.48
CA LYS A 449 5.81 18.09 10.00
C LYS A 449 5.10 17.09 10.92
N VAL A 450 3.90 17.45 11.36
CA VAL A 450 3.04 16.65 12.23
C VAL A 450 1.64 16.62 11.63
N VAL A 451 0.95 15.48 11.74
CA VAL A 451 -0.47 15.34 11.42
C VAL A 451 -1.20 14.98 12.70
N ASP A 452 -2.26 15.72 13.01
CA ASP A 452 -3.07 15.48 14.22
C ASP A 452 -4.15 14.43 13.93
N TYR A 453 -4.00 13.25 14.52
CA TYR A 453 -4.93 12.14 14.36
C TYR A 453 -6.11 12.35 15.31
N ASP A 454 -7.33 12.26 14.78
CA ASP A 454 -8.55 12.51 15.54
C ASP A 454 -9.07 11.21 16.17
N PHE A 455 -8.88 11.06 17.48
CA PHE A 455 -9.40 9.94 18.28
C PHE A 455 -10.69 10.32 19.01
N GLU A 456 -11.52 11.18 18.39
CA GLU A 456 -12.83 11.65 18.87
C GLU A 456 -12.76 12.58 20.10
N PHE A 457 -12.13 12.14 21.18
CA PHE A 457 -12.03 12.88 22.44
C PHE A 457 -10.75 13.71 22.53
N TYR A 458 -9.72 13.31 21.80
CA TYR A 458 -8.42 13.99 21.77
C TYR A 458 -7.80 13.89 20.39
N LYS A 459 -6.87 14.82 20.12
CA LYS A 459 -6.03 14.78 18.94
C LYS A 459 -4.62 14.34 19.34
N LEU A 460 -4.03 13.45 18.56
CA LEU A 460 -2.68 12.97 18.78
C LEU A 460 -1.79 13.35 17.60
N GLY A 461 -0.81 14.22 17.84
CA GLY A 461 0.15 14.64 16.83
C GLY A 461 1.12 13.51 16.49
N MET A 462 1.02 12.97 15.28
CA MET A 462 1.94 11.97 14.75
C MET A 462 2.97 12.62 13.83
N PRO A 463 4.28 12.36 14.01
CA PRO A 463 5.31 12.81 13.09
C PRO A 463 5.02 12.32 11.66
N ALA A 464 5.11 13.25 10.70
CA ALA A 464 4.89 13.00 9.28
C ALA A 464 5.96 13.72 8.46
N ASP A 465 7.03 12.99 8.11
CA ASP A 465 8.17 13.51 7.36
C ASP A 465 7.88 13.58 5.85
N VAL A 466 6.88 14.39 5.47
CA VAL A 466 6.43 14.57 4.08
C VAL A 466 7.13 15.79 3.46
N VAL A 467 7.61 15.62 2.22
CA VAL A 467 8.22 16.69 1.42
C VAL A 467 7.13 17.30 0.53
N ILE A 468 6.90 18.61 0.63
CA ILE A 468 5.76 19.28 0.00
C ILE A 468 6.21 20.26 -1.09
N LEU A 469 5.77 20.03 -2.32
CA LEU A 469 5.90 20.93 -3.45
C LEU A 469 4.55 21.62 -3.70
N ILE A 470 4.54 22.94 -3.80
CA ILE A 470 3.35 23.72 -4.12
C ILE A 470 3.49 24.31 -5.52
N LEU A 471 2.43 24.26 -6.31
CA LEU A 471 2.32 24.90 -7.60
C LEU A 471 1.19 25.93 -7.53
N SER A 472 1.48 27.21 -7.72
CA SER A 472 0.50 28.29 -7.65
C SER A 472 0.51 29.15 -8.92
N ARG A 473 -0.56 29.92 -9.19
CA ARG A 473 -0.59 30.95 -10.26
C ARG A 473 -0.45 32.38 -9.74
N GLY A 474 -0.21 32.54 -8.44
CA GLY A 474 -0.17 33.82 -7.75
C GLY A 474 0.13 33.63 -6.28
N LYS A 475 -0.61 34.34 -5.42
CA LYS A 475 -0.46 34.21 -3.97
C LYS A 475 -0.91 32.82 -3.52
N ALA A 476 0.02 31.96 -3.11
CA ALA A 476 -0.30 30.63 -2.60
C ALA A 476 -1.02 30.73 -1.24
N LEU A 477 -1.92 29.78 -0.97
CA LEU A 477 -2.64 29.71 0.31
C LEU A 477 -1.67 29.51 1.49
N LEU A 478 -0.66 28.68 1.27
CA LEU A 478 0.34 28.30 2.25
C LEU A 478 1.63 29.11 2.13
N GLN A 479 1.61 30.26 1.43
CA GLN A 479 2.81 31.03 1.09
C GLN A 479 3.69 31.37 2.30
N HIS A 480 3.09 31.65 3.45
CA HIS A 480 3.83 32.06 4.65
C HIS A 480 4.57 30.91 5.35
N SER A 481 4.30 29.68 4.93
CA SER A 481 4.81 28.46 5.54
C SER A 481 5.82 27.75 4.64
N VAL A 482 6.13 28.31 3.46
CA VAL A 482 7.08 27.75 2.48
C VAL A 482 8.44 28.42 2.60
N ASP A 483 9.51 27.63 2.51
CA ASP A 483 10.88 28.11 2.64
C ASP A 483 11.35 28.91 1.41
N VAL A 484 11.04 28.42 0.21
CA VAL A 484 11.49 29.03 -1.05
C VAL A 484 10.32 29.18 -2.02
N THR A 485 10.10 30.39 -2.52
CA THR A 485 9.14 30.67 -3.59
C THR A 485 9.88 31.10 -4.86
N LEU A 486 9.65 30.40 -5.96
CA LEU A 486 10.30 30.66 -7.25
C LEU A 486 9.26 30.99 -8.33
N PRO A 487 9.46 32.04 -9.13
CA PRO A 487 8.69 32.22 -10.36
C PRO A 487 9.13 31.19 -11.40
N LEU A 488 8.17 30.44 -11.94
CA LEU A 488 8.42 29.48 -13.01
C LEU A 488 8.58 30.23 -14.34
N HIS A 489 9.75 30.10 -14.95
CA HIS A 489 10.10 30.69 -16.23
C HIS A 489 10.16 29.62 -17.33
N ALA A 490 8.99 29.17 -17.78
CA ALA A 490 8.91 28.20 -18.86
C ALA A 490 9.33 28.83 -20.21
N THR A 491 10.42 28.33 -20.78
CA THR A 491 10.95 28.70 -22.11
C THR A 491 10.47 27.76 -23.21
N GLU A 492 10.05 26.55 -22.85
CA GLU A 492 9.59 25.47 -23.74
C GLU A 492 8.19 24.99 -23.35
N ALA A 493 7.54 24.22 -24.24
CA ALA A 493 6.30 23.54 -23.91
C ALA A 493 6.53 22.48 -22.83
N PHE A 494 5.55 22.30 -21.95
CA PHE A 494 5.64 21.29 -20.88
C PHE A 494 5.67 19.87 -21.47
N GLY A 495 6.54 19.02 -20.92
CA GLY A 495 6.73 17.66 -21.42
C GLY A 495 5.46 16.80 -21.32
N GLU A 496 5.04 16.21 -22.45
CA GLU A 496 3.96 15.23 -22.47
C GLU A 496 4.36 13.93 -21.73
N ARG A 497 3.39 13.34 -21.02
CA ARG A 497 3.56 12.11 -20.23
C ARG A 497 4.19 10.94 -20.99
N SER A 498 3.95 10.85 -22.30
CA SER A 498 4.50 9.82 -23.20
C SER A 498 6.01 10.00 -23.47
N ARG A 499 6.47 11.25 -23.61
CA ARG A 499 7.89 11.58 -23.87
C ARG A 499 8.76 11.42 -22.62
N LEU A 500 8.21 11.77 -21.46
CA LEU A 500 8.94 11.67 -20.17
C LEU A 500 9.29 10.22 -19.81
N ARG A 501 8.40 9.25 -20.08
CA ARG A 501 8.69 7.82 -19.84
C ARG A 501 9.76 7.25 -20.77
N GLY A 502 9.91 7.80 -21.98
CA GLY A 502 10.93 7.39 -22.94
C GLY A 502 12.32 7.94 -22.64
N CYS A 503 12.43 9.06 -21.91
CA CYS A 503 13.70 9.71 -21.57
C CYS A 503 14.41 9.12 -20.35
N TRP A 504 13.72 8.35 -19.50
CA TRP A 504 14.27 7.82 -18.25
C TRP A 504 14.53 6.31 -18.27
N ARG A 505 13.97 5.57 -19.24
CA ARG A 505 14.17 4.12 -19.37
C ARG A 505 15.47 3.75 -20.07
#